data_AF-A0A7S3UL57-F1
#
_entry.id   AF-A0A7S3UL57-F1
#
_cell.length_a   1.000
_cell.length_b   1.000
_cell.length_c   1.000
_cell.angle_alpha   90.00
_cell.angle_beta   90.00
_cell.angle_gamma   90.00
#
_symmetry.space_group_name_H-M   'P 1'
#
loop_
_entity.id
_entity.type
_entity.pdbx_description
1 polymer ?
#
loop_
_entity_poly.entity_id
_entity_poly.type
_entity_poly.pdbx_seq_one_letter_code
_entity_poly.pdbx_strand_id
1 'polypeptide(L)'
;IPTEASFTNVLAKLPVFIFAFTCHENMFPCATDMKDRTQKKLDIVAVSAELTGFIIFLPAVIFPYLTFGFHVEPNYLQNIDFQNNIPVQIGYVALSIGVLCSYALQVVPIVR
;
A
#
# COMPACT_ATOMS: atom_id res chain seq x y z
N ILE A 1 4.72 7.98 -28.92
CA ILE A 1 5.01 8.83 -27.73
C ILE A 1 3.64 9.23 -27.19
N PRO A 2 3.14 8.66 -26.08
CA PRO A 2 1.79 9.01 -25.64
C PRO A 2 1.81 10.45 -25.09
N THR A 3 1.30 11.37 -25.89
CA THR A 3 1.09 12.80 -25.64
C THR A 3 -0.13 13.03 -24.75
N GLU A 4 -0.23 12.41 -23.57
CA GLU A 4 -1.31 12.66 -22.61
C GLU A 4 -0.84 12.43 -21.16
N ALA A 5 0.40 12.81 -20.82
CA ALA A 5 0.77 13.11 -19.43
C ALA A 5 0.13 14.44 -19.01
N SER A 6 -1.19 14.53 -19.14
CA SER A 6 -1.97 15.68 -18.71
C SER A 6 -1.88 15.75 -17.18
N PHE A 7 -1.62 16.93 -16.65
CA PHE A 7 -1.58 17.19 -15.20
C PHE A 7 -2.81 16.62 -14.49
N THR A 8 -3.96 16.62 -15.17
CA THR A 8 -5.21 16.01 -14.70
C THR A 8 -5.11 14.51 -14.43
N ASN A 9 -4.38 13.76 -15.26
CA ASN A 9 -4.19 12.32 -15.07
C ASN A 9 -3.33 12.02 -13.84
N VAL A 10 -2.31 12.83 -13.59
CA VAL A 10 -1.48 12.73 -12.38
C VAL A 10 -2.30 13.06 -11.13
N LEU A 11 -3.09 14.14 -11.19
CA LEU A 11 -3.98 14.54 -10.09
C LEU A 11 -5.06 13.49 -9.81
N ALA A 12 -5.56 12.80 -10.83
CA ALA A 12 -6.54 11.73 -10.66
C ALA A 12 -5.97 10.49 -9.93
N LYS A 13 -4.65 10.26 -10.02
CA LYS A 13 -3.97 9.12 -9.36
C LYS A 13 -3.33 9.50 -8.02
N LEU A 14 -3.13 10.79 -7.77
CA LEU A 14 -2.54 11.32 -6.54
C LEU A 14 -3.23 10.83 -5.26
N PRO A 15 -4.58 10.77 -5.15
CA PRO A 15 -5.24 10.31 -3.92
C PRO A 15 -4.92 8.85 -3.58
N VAL A 16 -4.85 7.98 -4.59
CA VAL A 16 -4.51 6.57 -4.41
C VAL A 16 -3.09 6.44 -3.89
N PHE A 17 -2.17 7.24 -4.44
CA PHE A 17 -0.79 7.28 -3.96
C PHE A 17 -0.68 7.79 -2.51
N ILE A 18 -1.36 8.88 -2.17
CA ILE A 18 -1.35 9.43 -0.80
C ILE A 18 -1.93 8.41 0.20
N PHE A 19 -3.01 7.72 -0.18
CA PHE A 19 -3.63 6.71 0.69
C PHE A 19 -2.72 5.50 0.92
N ALA A 20 -1.95 5.08 -0.08
CA ALA A 20 -1.03 3.95 0.04
C ALA A 20 0.10 4.20 1.08
N PHE A 21 0.47 5.47 1.30
CA PHE A 21 1.48 5.88 2.28
C PHE A 21 0.87 6.54 3.53
N THR A 22 -0.44 6.40 3.74
CA THR A 22 -1.06 6.91 4.96
C THR A 22 -0.86 5.90 6.09
N CYS A 23 0.07 6.20 7.01
CA CYS A 23 0.19 5.45 8.26
C CYS A 23 0.07 6.31 9.54
N HIS A 24 -0.11 7.62 9.39
CA HIS A 24 -0.11 8.58 10.50
C HIS A 24 -1.17 8.29 11.57
N GLU A 25 -2.31 7.69 11.19
CA GLU A 25 -3.37 7.32 12.14
C GLU A 25 -2.89 6.32 13.21
N ASN A 26 -1.86 5.52 12.91
CA ASN A 26 -1.26 4.58 13.85
C ASN A 26 -0.21 5.23 14.78
N MET A 27 0.13 6.50 14.59
CA MET A 27 1.18 7.17 15.36
C MET A 27 0.78 7.38 16.83
N PHE A 28 -0.50 7.65 17.11
CA PHE A 28 -0.96 7.93 18.48
C PHE A 28 -0.94 6.72 19.42
N PRO A 29 -1.41 5.52 19.00
CA PRO A 29 -1.23 4.29 19.79
C PRO A 29 0.26 3.97 20.00
N CYS A 30 1.08 4.04 18.96
CA CYS A 30 2.52 3.82 19.06
C CYS A 30 3.19 4.77 20.07
N ALA A 31 2.78 6.04 20.10
CA ALA A 31 3.30 7.02 21.05
C ALA A 31 2.94 6.71 22.51
N THR A 32 1.80 6.06 22.73
CA THR A 32 1.32 5.68 24.07
C THR A 32 2.05 4.45 24.60
N ASP A 33 2.36 3.50 23.73
CA ASP A 33 3.07 2.25 24.08
C ASP A 33 4.59 2.42 24.24
N MET A 34 5.15 3.54 23.78
CA MET A 34 6.58 3.81 23.89
C MET A 34 7.03 4.21 25.30
N LYS A 35 8.02 3.49 25.81
CA LYS A 35 8.73 3.82 27.05
C LYS A 35 9.62 5.05 26.85
N ASP A 36 9.51 6.01 27.77
CA ASP A 36 10.23 7.29 27.76
C ASP A 36 10.02 8.07 26.46
N ARG A 37 8.78 8.54 26.26
CA ARG A 37 8.37 9.27 25.05
C ARG A 37 9.14 10.59 24.94
N THR A 38 9.77 10.81 23.79
CA THR A 38 10.31 12.11 23.40
C THR A 38 9.97 12.35 21.93
N GLN A 39 9.78 13.61 21.54
CA GLN A 39 9.47 13.98 20.15
C GLN A 39 10.51 13.43 19.17
N LYS A 40 11.80 13.54 19.52
CA LYS A 40 12.90 13.00 18.69
C LYS A 40 12.81 11.49 18.46
N LYS A 41 12.38 10.71 19.47
CA LYS A 41 12.22 9.25 19.32
C LYS A 41 11.01 8.91 18.44
N LEU A 42 9.91 9.65 18.60
CA LEU A 42 8.73 9.52 17.74
C LEU A 42 9.06 9.80 16.28
N ASP A 43 9.79 10.88 15.99
CA ASP A 43 10.18 11.24 14.62
C ASP A 43 11.04 10.16 13.96
N ILE A 44 12.02 9.61 14.69
CA ILE A 44 12.88 8.54 14.19
C ILE A 44 12.05 7.29 13.87
N VAL A 45 11.13 6.91 14.76
CA VAL A 45 10.26 5.74 14.55
C VAL A 45 9.34 5.96 13.35
N ALA A 46 8.71 7.13 13.23
CA ALA A 46 7.84 7.47 12.10
C ALA A 46 8.60 7.43 10.76
N VAL A 47 9.76 8.09 10.67
CA VAL A 47 10.59 8.07 9.45
C VAL A 47 11.06 6.65 9.12
N SER A 48 11.43 5.85 10.13
CA SER A 48 11.84 4.46 9.90
C SER A 48 10.71 3.57 9.39
N ALA A 49 9.48 3.78 9.86
CA ALA A 49 8.30 3.02 9.45
C ALA A 49 7.95 3.33 7.99
N GLU A 50 7.91 4.61 7.63
CA GLU A 50 7.66 5.06 6.26
C GLU A 50 8.75 4.59 5.29
N LEU A 51 10.02 4.67 5.68
CA LEU A 51 11.14 4.20 4.87
C LEU A 51 11.04 2.69 4.62
N THR A 52 10.66 1.92 5.65
CA THR A 52 10.46 0.48 5.51
C THR A 52 9.32 0.17 4.55
N GLY A 53 8.19 0.88 4.66
CA GLY A 53 7.08 0.79 3.72
C GLY A 53 7.53 1.08 2.29
N PHE A 54 8.25 2.18 2.08
CA PHE A 54 8.78 2.57 0.76
C PHE A 54 9.64 1.47 0.12
N ILE A 55 10.56 0.86 0.88
CA ILE A 55 11.42 -0.22 0.40
C ILE A 55 10.60 -1.45 -0.04
N ILE A 56 9.49 -1.76 0.67
CA ILE A 56 8.62 -2.89 0.34
C ILE A 56 7.75 -2.58 -0.89
N PHE A 57 7.22 -1.36 -1.01
CA PHE A 57 6.36 -0.97 -2.12
C PHE A 57 7.11 -0.76 -3.43
N LEU A 58 8.38 -0.35 -3.38
CA LEU A 58 9.21 -0.09 -4.56
C LEU A 58 9.25 -1.29 -5.55
N PRO A 59 9.64 -2.52 -5.14
CA PRO A 59 9.61 -3.67 -6.04
C PRO A 59 8.19 -4.05 -6.48
N ALA A 60 7.18 -3.86 -5.63
CA ALA A 60 5.79 -4.15 -5.96
C ALA A 60 5.26 -3.28 -7.10
N VAL A 61 5.78 -2.06 -7.27
CA VAL A 61 5.46 -1.18 -8.40
C VAL A 61 6.38 -1.46 -9.58
N ILE A 62 7.69 -1.58 -9.38
CA ILE A 62 8.65 -1.71 -10.49
C ILE A 62 8.49 -3.03 -11.25
N PHE A 63 8.33 -4.18 -10.57
CA PHE A 63 8.31 -5.47 -11.26
C PHE A 63 7.13 -5.63 -12.23
N PRO A 64 5.88 -5.29 -11.87
CA PRO A 64 4.78 -5.36 -12.83
C PRO A 64 4.99 -4.49 -14.08
N TYR A 65 5.51 -3.26 -13.92
CA TYR A 65 5.82 -2.41 -15.07
C TYR A 65 6.94 -2.98 -15.95
N LEU A 66 7.96 -3.60 -15.35
CA LEU A 66 9.03 -4.28 -16.11
C LEU A 66 8.52 -5.53 -16.84
N THR A 67 7.57 -6.27 -16.26
CA THR A 67 7.06 -7.53 -16.83
C THR A 67 5.99 -7.31 -17.90
N PHE A 68 5.02 -6.42 -17.67
CA PHE A 68 3.87 -6.22 -18.55
C PHE A 68 3.98 -4.97 -19.44
N GLY A 69 4.97 -4.10 -19.19
CA GLY A 69 5.20 -2.88 -19.96
C GLY A 69 3.99 -1.94 -19.91
N PHE A 70 3.56 -1.45 -21.07
CA PHE A 70 2.46 -0.49 -21.21
C PHE A 70 1.05 -1.10 -21.09
N HIS A 71 0.93 -2.42 -21.02
CA HIS A 71 -0.35 -3.12 -20.95
C HIS A 71 -0.72 -3.55 -19.52
N VAL A 72 -0.13 -2.92 -18.50
CA VAL A 72 -0.43 -3.27 -17.11
C VAL A 72 -1.82 -2.78 -16.70
N GLU A 73 -2.70 -3.72 -16.37
CA GLU A 73 -3.98 -3.42 -15.71
C GLU A 73 -3.78 -2.76 -14.33
N PRO A 74 -4.72 -1.93 -13.84
CA PRO A 74 -4.67 -1.31 -12.52
C PRO A 74 -4.47 -2.32 -11.37
N ASN A 75 -5.00 -3.53 -11.51
CA ASN A 75 -4.62 -4.68 -10.69
C ASN A 75 -3.73 -5.60 -11.53
N TYR A 76 -2.44 -5.61 -11.23
CA TYR A 76 -1.47 -6.33 -12.05
C TYR A 76 -1.70 -7.85 -12.05
N LEU A 77 -2.37 -8.41 -11.03
CA LEU A 77 -2.71 -9.83 -10.96
C LEU A 77 -3.72 -10.26 -12.03
N GLN A 78 -4.44 -9.31 -12.65
CA GLN A 78 -5.39 -9.61 -13.74
C GLN A 78 -4.69 -9.81 -15.09
N ASN A 79 -3.44 -9.35 -15.23
CA ASN A 79 -2.65 -9.57 -16.45
C ASN A 79 -2.14 -11.01 -16.58
N ILE A 80 -2.20 -11.81 -15.50
CA ILE A 80 -1.74 -13.20 -15.48
C ILE A 80 -2.95 -14.12 -15.57
N ASP A 81 -2.85 -15.17 -16.41
CA ASP A 81 -3.92 -16.16 -16.54
C ASP A 81 -4.22 -16.84 -15.20
N PHE A 82 -5.49 -16.74 -14.78
CA PHE A 82 -5.96 -17.24 -13.49
C PHE A 82 -6.02 -18.76 -13.42
N GLN A 83 -6.29 -19.45 -14.53
CA GLN A 83 -6.55 -20.89 -14.51
C GLN A 83 -5.27 -21.73 -14.50
N ASN A 84 -4.20 -21.23 -15.11
CA ASN A 84 -2.96 -21.99 -15.24
C ASN A 84 -1.92 -21.71 -14.12
N ASN A 85 -2.15 -20.70 -13.28
CA ASN A 85 -1.16 -20.23 -12.31
C ASN A 85 -1.65 -20.32 -10.85
N ILE A 86 -1.34 -21.44 -10.20
CA ILE A 86 -1.62 -21.66 -8.76
C ILE A 86 -1.11 -20.52 -7.85
N PRO A 87 0.08 -19.92 -8.07
CA PRO A 87 0.55 -18.81 -7.22
C PRO A 87 -0.37 -17.58 -7.26
N VAL A 88 -1.00 -17.30 -8.41
CA VAL A 88 -1.91 -16.16 -8.58
C VAL A 88 -3.22 -16.41 -7.82
N GLN A 89 -3.74 -17.64 -7.87
CA GLN A 89 -4.93 -18.03 -7.12
C GLN A 89 -4.74 -17.89 -5.61
N ILE A 90 -3.59 -18.34 -5.10
CA ILE A 90 -3.21 -18.14 -3.69
C ILE A 90 -3.15 -16.66 -3.35
N GLY A 91 -2.57 -15.84 -4.24
CA GLY A 91 -2.53 -14.39 -4.10
C GLY A 91 -3.92 -13.74 -3.92
N TYR A 92 -4.90 -14.13 -4.74
CA TYR A 92 -6.28 -13.62 -4.64
C TYR A 92 -6.96 -14.01 -3.32
N VAL A 93 -6.76 -15.26 -2.86
CA VAL A 93 -7.31 -15.71 -1.57
C VAL A 93 -6.65 -14.96 -0.41
N ALA A 94 -5.33 -14.83 -0.41
CA ALA A 94 -4.59 -14.11 0.61
C ALA A 94 -4.97 -12.62 0.65
N LEU A 95 -5.10 -11.98 -0.51
CA LEU A 95 -5.59 -10.60 -0.63
C LEU A 95 -6.98 -10.45 -0.02
N SER A 96 -7.90 -11.36 -0.35
CA SER A 96 -9.28 -11.30 0.13
C SER A 96 -9.36 -11.43 1.65
N ILE A 97 -8.63 -12.39 2.24
CA ILE A 97 -8.55 -12.57 3.69
C ILE A 97 -7.90 -11.35 4.36
N GLY A 98 -6.83 -10.82 3.76
CA GLY A 98 -6.16 -9.62 4.24
C GLY A 98 -7.10 -8.42 4.30
N VAL A 99 -7.82 -8.14 3.22
CA VAL A 99 -8.80 -7.04 3.14
C VAL A 99 -9.93 -7.23 4.16
N LEU A 100 -10.46 -8.44 4.31
CA LEU A 100 -11.49 -8.75 5.31
C LEU A 100 -11.00 -8.46 6.74
N CYS A 101 -9.79 -8.91 7.08
CA CYS A 101 -9.18 -8.69 8.38
C CYS A 101 -8.91 -7.19 8.63
N SER A 102 -8.30 -6.50 7.65
CA SER A 102 -8.02 -5.07 7.73
C SER A 102 -9.28 -4.23 7.90
N TYR A 103 -10.36 -4.55 7.18
CA TYR A 103 -11.64 -3.86 7.33
C TYR A 103 -12.24 -4.08 8.72
N ALA A 104 -12.22 -5.33 9.22
CA ALA A 104 -12.72 -5.64 10.55
C ALA A 104 -11.96 -4.85 11.65
N LEU A 105 -10.63 -4.79 11.57
CA LEU A 105 -9.80 -4.06 12.54
C LEU A 105 -10.03 -2.54 12.50
N GLN A 106 -10.31 -1.96 11.34
CA GLN A 106 -10.60 -0.53 11.20
C GLN A 106 -11.96 -0.13 11.78
N VAL A 107 -12.94 -1.04 11.83
CA VAL A 107 -14.29 -0.76 12.36
C VAL A 107 -14.35 -0.88 13.88
N VAL A 108 -13.53 -1.73 14.51
CA VAL A 108 -13.47 -1.91 15.97
C VAL A 108 -13.25 -0.61 16.77
N PRO A 109 -12.33 0.31 16.40
CA PRO A 109 -12.12 1.55 17.13
C PRO A 109 -13.24 2.59 16.96
N ILE A 110 -14.21 2.39 16.06
CA ILE A 110 -15.35 3.32 15.87
C ILE A 110 -16.44 3.14 16.93
N VAL A 111 -16.45 2.01 17.67
CA VAL A 111 -17.52 1.64 18.62
C VAL A 111 -17.13 1.90 20.09
N ARG A 112 -15.98 2.53 20.37
CA ARG A 112 -15.60 3.01 21.71
C ARG A 112 -15.36 4.51 21.71
#